data_AF-A0A537Y9R5-F1
#
_entry.id   AF-A0A537Y9R5-F1
#
_cell.length_a   1.000
_cell.length_b   1.000
_cell.length_c   1.000
_cell.angle_alpha   90.00
_cell.angle_beta   90.00
_cell.angle_gamma   90.00
#
_symmetry.space_group_name_H-M   'P 1'
#
loop_
_entity.id
_entity.type
_entity.pdbx_description
1 polymer ?
#
loop_
_entity_poly.entity_id
_entity_poly.type
_entity_poly.pdbx_seq_one_letter_code
_entity_poly.pdbx_strand_id
1 'polypeptide(L)' 'CGYSIDAKSNKNGEQVLINMRPSKDQKWSGRILDPNSGSTYDSTIAMKGTDTLRVQGCAFGGMFCGGQTWTRLN' A
#
# COMPACT_ATOMS: atom_id res chain seq x y z
N CYS A 1 2.40 9.43 -4.76
CA CYS A 1 2.59 9.27 -3.30
C CYS A 1 1.23 8.89 -2.73
N GLY A 2 1.10 7.72 -2.07
CA GLY A 2 -0.17 7.29 -1.48
C GLY A 2 -0.26 7.80 -0.04
N TYR A 3 -1.35 8.49 0.29
CA TYR A 3 -1.65 9.04 1.61
C TYR A 3 -2.82 8.27 2.22
N SER A 4 -2.85 8.20 3.55
CA SER A 4 -4.08 7.83 4.25
C SER A 4 -5.11 8.92 4.03
N ILE A 5 -6.39 8.57 3.95
CA ILE A 5 -7.49 9.54 3.92
C ILE A 5 -8.09 9.56 5.33
N ASP A 6 -8.10 10.74 5.95
CA ASP A 6 -8.76 10.93 7.24
C ASP A 6 -10.29 10.79 7.06
N ALA A 7 -10.89 9.83 7.75
CA ALA A 7 -12.30 9.51 7.59
C ALA A 7 -13.25 10.62 8.08
N LYS A 8 -12.78 11.55 8.91
CA LYS A 8 -13.60 12.66 9.46
C LYS A 8 -13.58 13.89 8.58
N SER A 9 -12.45 14.18 7.95
CA SER A 9 -12.21 15.41 7.21
C SER A 9 -12.03 15.20 5.70
N ASN A 10 -11.94 13.95 5.23
CA ASN A 10 -11.62 13.59 3.83
C ASN A 10 -10.32 14.24 3.32
N LYS A 11 -9.42 14.61 4.23
CA LYS A 11 -8.12 15.19 3.88
C LYS A 11 -7.07 14.09 3.81
N ASN A 12 -6.06 14.34 2.99
CA ASN A 12 -4.85 13.52 2.98
C ASN A 12 -4.16 13.66 4.35
N GLY A 13 -4.00 12.53 5.03
CA GLY A 13 -3.27 12.39 6.27
C GLY A 13 -1.81 12.00 6.01
N GLU A 14 -1.30 11.13 6.86
CA GLU A 14 0.09 10.66 6.77
C GLU A 14 0.35 9.88 5.48
N GLN A 15 1.59 9.98 5.01
CA GLN A 15 2.05 9.23 3.85
C GLN A 15 2.14 7.75 4.20
N VAL A 16 1.22 6.96 3.64
CA VAL A 16 1.18 5.51 3.87
C VAL A 16 2.17 4.76 3.00
N LEU A 17 2.42 5.21 1.76
CA LEU A 17 3.38 4.56 0.87
C LEU A 17 4.78 5.16 1.04
N ILE A 18 5.67 4.43 1.72
CA ILE A 18 7.05 4.81 2.00
C ILE A 18 8.00 4.06 1.06
N ASN A 19 8.84 4.80 0.34
CA ASN A 19 9.88 4.24 -0.53
C ASN A 19 9.39 3.18 -1.53
N MET A 20 8.18 3.36 -2.08
CA MET A 20 7.68 2.47 -3.13
C MET A 20 8.49 2.64 -4.40
N ARG A 21 9.31 1.65 -4.71
CA ARG A 21 10.16 1.62 -5.90
C ARG A 21 9.51 0.75 -6.97
N PRO A 22 9.34 1.26 -8.20
CA PRO A 22 8.95 0.41 -9.32
C PRO A 22 10.06 -0.61 -9.59
N SER A 23 9.63 -1.85 -9.81
CA SER A 23 10.43 -2.97 -10.29
C SER A 23 10.02 -3.31 -11.72
N LYS A 24 10.74 -4.25 -12.34
CA LYS A 24 10.32 -4.82 -13.63
C LYS A 24 8.96 -5.53 -13.46
N ASP A 25 8.18 -5.54 -14.54
CA ASP A 25 6.85 -6.19 -14.63
C ASP A 25 5.70 -5.50 -13.88
N GLN A 26 5.66 -4.15 -13.85
CA GLN A 26 4.56 -3.40 -13.22
C GLN A 26 4.32 -3.80 -11.76
N LYS A 27 5.43 -4.02 -11.05
CA LYS A 27 5.45 -4.28 -9.62
C LYS A 27 6.11 -3.10 -8.92
N TRP A 28 5.69 -2.80 -7.71
CA TRP A 28 6.34 -1.86 -6.82
C TRP A 28 6.62 -2.57 -5.51
N SER A 29 7.79 -2.31 -4.95
CA SER A 29 8.19 -2.83 -3.65
C SER A 29 8.61 -1.67 -2.76
N GLY A 30 8.16 -1.69 -1.52
CA GLY A 30 8.49 -0.66 -0.55
C GLY A 30 7.82 -0.98 0.78
N ARG A 31 7.43 0.05 1.51
CA ARG A 31 6.86 -0.09 2.85
C ARG A 31 5.53 0.66 2.97
N ILE A 32 4.59 0.08 3.71
CA ILE A 32 3.33 0.73 4.08
C ILE A 32 3.40 1.10 5.57
N LEU A 33 3.18 2.38 5.87
CA LEU A 33 2.90 2.85 7.22
C LEU A 33 1.40 2.68 7.50
N ASP A 34 1.08 1.98 8.58
CA ASP A 34 -0.27 1.94 9.12
C ASP A 34 -0.45 3.13 10.08
N PRO A 35 -1.27 4.15 9.72
CA PRO A 35 -1.48 5.33 10.56
C PRO A 35 -2.24 5.00 11.85
N ASN A 36 -2.93 3.85 11.94
CA ASN A 36 -3.67 3.47 13.14
C ASN A 36 -2.72 2.95 14.23
N SER A 37 -1.73 2.16 13.84
CA SER A 37 -0.76 1.57 14.77
C SER A 37 0.59 2.31 14.81
N GLY A 38 0.85 3.21 13.85
CA GLY A 38 2.14 3.86 13.64
C GLY A 38 3.24 2.90 13.15
N SER A 39 2.89 1.65 12.83
CA SER A 39 3.84 0.62 12.44
C SER A 39 4.07 0.61 10.93
N THR A 40 5.31 0.35 10.53
CA THR A 40 5.69 0.25 9.11
C THR A 40 5.90 -1.21 8.73
N TYR A 41 5.30 -1.64 7.63
CA TYR A 41 5.32 -3.02 7.13
C TYR A 41 5.87 -3.08 5.71
N ASP A 42 6.61 -4.13 5.38
CA ASP A 42 7.05 -4.35 4.01
C ASP A 42 5.88 -4.73 3.12
N SER A 43 5.77 -4.08 1.97
CA SER A 43 4.66 -4.25 1.04
C SER A 43 5.12 -4.29 -0.40
N THR A 44 4.37 -5.04 -1.19
CA THR A 44 4.55 -5.16 -2.63
C THR A 44 3.23 -4.88 -3.32
N ILE A 45 3.25 -4.08 -4.37
CA ILE A 45 2.10 -3.79 -5.22
C ILE A 45 2.39 -4.41 -6.58
N ALA A 46 1.42 -5.10 -7.17
CA ALA A 46 1.51 -5.63 -8.52
C ALA A 46 0.27 -5.22 -9.31
N MET A 47 0.44 -4.67 -10.52
CA MET A 47 -0.70 -4.48 -11.43
C MET A 47 -1.23 -5.86 -11.85
N LYS A 48 -2.52 -6.09 -11.60
CA LYS A 48 -3.25 -7.29 -12.05
C LYS A 48 -4.01 -7.07 -13.34
N GLY A 49 -4.16 -5.82 -13.77
CA GLY A 49 -4.90 -5.42 -14.96
C GLY A 49 -4.79 -3.91 -15.14
N THR A 50 -5.51 -3.36 -16.12
CA THR A 50 -5.45 -1.94 -16.50
C THR A 50 -5.83 -1.00 -15.35
N ASP A 51 -6.81 -1.39 -14.53
CA ASP A 51 -7.35 -0.60 -13.42
C ASP A 51 -7.33 -1.31 -12.07
N THR A 52 -6.67 -2.48 -12.00
CA THR A 52 -6.62 -3.30 -10.78
C THR A 52 -5.20 -3.44 -10.28
N LEU A 53 -4.97 -3.02 -9.05
CA LEU A 53 -3.73 -3.17 -8.31
C LEU A 53 -3.90 -4.24 -7.24
N ARG A 54 -2.93 -5.13 -7.07
CA ARG A 54 -2.87 -6.05 -5.93
C ARG A 54 -1.79 -5.60 -4.99
N VAL A 55 -2.19 -5.15 -3.82
CA VAL A 55 -1.31 -4.76 -2.71
C VAL A 55 -1.16 -5.97 -1.80
N GLN A 56 0.06 -6.36 -1.48
CA GLN A 56 0.39 -7.42 -0.53
C GLN A 56 1.34 -6.85 0.50
N GLY A 57 0.87 -6.72 1.74
CA GLY A 57 1.69 -6.30 2.88
C GLY A 57 1.99 -7.51 3.76
N CYS A 58 3.25 -7.68 4.15
CA CYS A 58 3.65 -8.68 5.13
C CYS A 58 4.04 -7.96 6.44
N ALA A 59 3.24 -8.19 7.49
CA ALA A 59 3.49 -7.70 8.83
C ALA A 59 4.19 -8.76 9.68
N PHE A 60 4.88 -8.32 10.76
CA PHE A 60 5.57 -9.19 11.72
C PHE A 60 6.59 -10.15 11.09
N GLY A 61 7.57 -9.62 10.37
CA GLY A 61 8.69 -10.43 9.84
C GLY A 61 8.29 -11.50 8.81
N GLY A 62 7.12 -11.36 8.17
CA GLY A 62 6.62 -12.31 7.17
C GLY A 62 5.52 -13.26 7.65
N MET A 63 5.11 -13.19 8.92
CA MET A 63 4.08 -14.10 9.47
C MET A 63 2.66 -13.73 9.00
N PHE A 64 2.38 -12.44 8.79
CA PHE A 64 1.05 -11.95 8.38
C PHE A 64 1.11 -11.27 7.03
N CYS A 65 1.08 -12.07 5.96
CA CYS A 65 0.98 -11.56 4.60
C CYS A 65 -0.49 -11.37 4.20
N GLY A 66 -1.00 -10.16 4.40
CA GLY A 66 -2.32 -9.72 3.95
C GLY A 66 -2.26 -9.17 2.53
N GLY A 67 -3.23 -9.54 1.69
CA GLY A 67 -3.34 -9.03 0.34
C GLY A 67 -4.69 -8.36 0.08
N GLN A 68 -4.69 -7.13 -0.41
CA GLN A 68 -5.89 -6.42 -0.85
C GLN A 68 -5.78 -6.08 -2.34
N THR A 69 -6.85 -6.34 -3.10
CA THR A 69 -6.96 -5.86 -4.47
C THR A 69 -7.65 -4.50 -4.44
N TRP A 70 -6.98 -3.49 -4.96
CA TRP A 70 -7.49 -2.14 -5.11
C TRP A 70 -7.89 -1.91 -6.56
N THR A 71 -9.14 -1.56 -6.77
CA THR A 71 -9.64 -1.05 -8.05
C THR A 71 -9.45 0.46 -8.07
N ARG A 72 -8.95 1.00 -9.18
CA ARG A 72 -8.97 2.44 -9.43
C ARG A 72 -10.42 2.91 -9.38
N LEU A 73 -10.72 3.84 -8.49
CA LEU A 73 -11.97 4.60 -8.54
C LEU A 73 -11.78 5.71 -9.57
N ASN A 74 -12.73 5.84 -10.49
CA ASN A 74 -12.75 6.85 -11.53
C ASN A 74 -13.66 8.02 -11.13
#